data_AF-A0A172MK11-F1
#
_entry.id   AF-A0A172MK11-F1
#
_cell.length_a   1.000
_cell.length_b   1.000
_cell.length_c   1.000
_cell.angle_alpha   90.00
_cell.angle_beta   90.00
_cell.angle_gamma   90.00
#
_symmetry.space_group_name_H-M   'P 1'
#
loop_
_entity.id
_entity.type
_entity.pdbx_description
1 polymer ?
#
loop_
_entity_poly.entity_id
_entity_poly.type
_entity_poly.pdbx_seq_one_letter_code
_entity_poly.pdbx_strand_id
1 'polypeptide(L)'
;MKSLSLLSVAVAALVSNVSAAGVTGTPEGFASEVTGGGSAEGAYPKSTDELVSMLGDSTTRVILLDQEFDFTGTEGTASEQGCAPWGTGSGCQTAINKDDWCNNYQPDAPKVDVSYDKAGLNPIIVNSDKSIVGVGANGVIKGKGLYIKGTKNIIIQNIHITELNPQYVWGGDAIT
;
A
#
# COMPACT_ATOMS: atom_id res chain seq x y z
N MET A 1 2.61 -66.82 -26.87
CA MET A 1 3.72 -66.29 -26.05
C MET A 1 4.65 -65.53 -26.98
N LYS A 2 4.88 -64.22 -26.94
CA LYS A 2 4.60 -63.15 -25.98
C LYS A 2 4.38 -61.87 -26.80
N SER A 3 3.35 -61.10 -26.46
CA SER A 3 3.28 -59.67 -26.82
C SER A 3 4.45 -58.94 -26.19
N LEU A 4 5.04 -57.96 -26.87
CA LEU A 4 5.72 -56.85 -26.19
C LEU A 4 5.42 -55.56 -26.94
N SER A 5 4.78 -54.64 -26.21
CA SER A 5 4.16 -53.40 -26.65
C SER A 5 5.09 -52.43 -27.35
N LEU A 6 4.57 -51.85 -28.43
CA LEU A 6 4.90 -50.49 -28.89
C LEU A 6 4.23 -49.45 -27.96
N LEU A 7 4.82 -48.26 -27.91
CA LEU A 7 4.46 -47.03 -27.18
C LEU A 7 5.12 -46.85 -25.80
N SER A 8 6.30 -46.24 -25.81
CA SER A 8 6.72 -45.34 -24.73
C SER A 8 6.41 -43.91 -25.17
N VAL A 9 5.40 -43.32 -24.53
CA VAL A 9 4.94 -41.95 -24.72
C VAL A 9 6.03 -41.00 -24.18
N ALA A 10 6.59 -40.16 -25.05
CA ALA A 10 7.36 -39.00 -24.63
C ALA A 10 6.38 -37.93 -24.13
N VAL A 11 6.12 -37.91 -22.82
CA VAL A 11 5.46 -36.77 -22.18
C VAL A 11 6.54 -35.70 -21.99
N ALA A 12 6.68 -34.82 -22.97
CA ALA A 12 7.35 -33.55 -22.76
C ALA A 12 6.55 -32.80 -21.68
N ALA A 13 7.14 -32.65 -20.50
CA ALA A 13 6.57 -31.79 -19.47
C ALA A 13 6.52 -30.37 -20.05
N LEU A 14 5.32 -29.93 -20.45
CA LEU A 14 5.02 -28.51 -20.54
C LEU A 14 5.11 -27.98 -19.11
N VAL A 15 6.31 -27.59 -18.70
CA VAL A 15 6.46 -26.58 -17.65
C VAL A 15 5.80 -25.33 -18.22
N SER A 16 4.55 -25.11 -17.83
CA SER A 16 3.92 -23.81 -17.97
C SER A 16 4.86 -22.84 -17.26
N ASN A 17 5.55 -21.99 -18.03
CA ASN A 17 6.21 -20.80 -17.51
C ASN A 17 5.11 -19.88 -17.00
N VAL A 18 4.50 -20.22 -15.87
CA VAL A 18 3.78 -19.25 -15.06
C VAL A 18 4.87 -18.30 -14.63
N SER A 19 4.98 -17.17 -15.33
CA SER A 19 5.82 -16.08 -14.85
C SER A 19 5.30 -15.78 -13.46
N ALA A 20 6.09 -16.11 -12.43
CA ALA A 20 5.71 -15.80 -11.07
C ALA A 20 5.45 -14.30 -11.01
N ALA A 21 4.24 -13.91 -10.62
CA ALA A 21 3.95 -12.51 -10.39
C ALA A 21 4.94 -12.00 -9.32
N GLY A 22 5.49 -10.82 -9.54
CA GLY A 22 6.60 -10.31 -8.76
C GLY A 22 7.16 -9.03 -9.36
N VAL A 23 8.28 -8.57 -8.82
CA VAL A 23 8.94 -7.34 -9.28
C VAL A 23 9.37 -7.52 -10.74
N THR A 24 9.01 -6.56 -11.58
CA THR A 24 9.41 -6.49 -12.98
C THR A 24 10.48 -5.41 -13.17
N GLY A 25 11.49 -5.71 -13.98
CA GLY A 25 12.65 -4.84 -14.19
C GLY A 25 13.60 -4.77 -13.00
N THR A 26 14.53 -3.83 -13.04
CA THR A 26 15.54 -3.59 -12.01
C THR A 26 15.58 -2.10 -11.66
N PRO A 27 15.64 -1.72 -10.36
CA PRO A 27 15.74 -0.32 -9.97
C PRO A 27 17.02 0.35 -10.49
N GLU A 28 16.91 1.62 -10.82
CA GLU A 28 18.02 2.46 -11.29
C GLU A 28 18.37 3.57 -10.28
N GLY A 29 19.50 4.25 -10.48
CA GLY A 29 19.91 5.37 -9.64
C GLY A 29 20.40 4.96 -8.26
N PHE A 30 20.19 5.80 -7.23
CA PHE A 30 20.76 5.60 -5.90
C PHE A 30 20.31 4.31 -5.19
N ALA A 31 19.16 3.75 -5.57
CA ALA A 31 18.60 2.54 -5.00
C ALA A 31 18.79 1.30 -5.89
N SER A 32 19.74 1.31 -6.83
CA SER A 32 19.92 0.24 -7.83
C SER A 32 20.23 -1.15 -7.26
N GLU A 33 20.69 -1.21 -6.00
CA GLU A 33 21.03 -2.47 -5.33
C GLU A 33 19.86 -3.06 -4.51
N VAL A 34 18.68 -2.43 -4.54
CA VAL A 34 17.52 -2.93 -3.79
C VAL A 34 17.00 -4.24 -4.37
N THR A 35 16.71 -5.20 -3.49
CA THR A 35 16.21 -6.54 -3.83
C THR A 35 14.80 -6.79 -3.29
N GLY A 36 14.35 -6.01 -2.30
CA GLY A 36 13.04 -6.16 -1.67
C GLY A 36 12.89 -7.54 -1.03
N GLY A 37 11.81 -8.22 -1.38
CA GLY A 37 11.54 -9.62 -1.03
C GLY A 37 12.42 -10.66 -1.74
N GLY A 38 13.30 -10.24 -2.64
CA GLY A 38 14.22 -11.12 -3.36
C GLY A 38 13.50 -12.25 -4.10
N SER A 39 13.93 -13.50 -3.85
CA SER A 39 13.35 -14.71 -4.44
C SER A 39 12.33 -15.41 -3.53
N ALA A 40 11.77 -14.72 -2.53
CA ALA A 40 10.72 -15.28 -1.70
C ALA A 40 9.48 -15.61 -2.56
N GLU A 41 8.77 -16.67 -2.19
CA GLU A 41 7.53 -17.05 -2.88
C GLU A 41 6.48 -15.93 -2.74
N GLY A 42 5.80 -15.63 -3.85
CA GLY A 42 4.75 -14.62 -3.90
C GLY A 42 3.55 -15.02 -3.05
N ALA A 43 3.21 -14.18 -2.07
CA ALA A 43 2.09 -14.41 -1.17
C ALA A 43 0.98 -13.37 -1.37
N TYR A 44 -0.26 -13.82 -1.30
CA TYR A 44 -1.45 -13.03 -1.65
C TYR A 44 -2.32 -12.81 -0.41
N PRO A 45 -2.24 -11.63 0.24
CA PRO A 45 -3.08 -11.34 1.41
C PRO A 45 -4.58 -11.42 1.04
N LYS A 46 -5.37 -12.00 1.94
CA LYS A 46 -6.82 -12.22 1.76
C LYS A 46 -7.67 -11.21 2.50
N SER A 47 -7.08 -10.41 3.37
CA SER A 47 -7.75 -9.33 4.11
C SER A 47 -6.80 -8.17 4.38
N THR A 48 -7.36 -7.04 4.81
CA THR A 48 -6.61 -5.89 5.33
C THR A 48 -5.69 -6.28 6.49
N ASP A 49 -6.15 -7.14 7.40
CA ASP A 49 -5.37 -7.62 8.54
C ASP A 49 -4.18 -8.48 8.10
N GLU A 50 -4.39 -9.36 7.12
CA GLU A 50 -3.31 -10.18 6.58
C GLU A 50 -2.28 -9.30 5.85
N LEU A 51 -2.73 -8.29 5.09
CA LEU A 51 -1.84 -7.33 4.45
C LEU A 51 -0.99 -6.58 5.50
N VAL A 52 -1.62 -6.04 6.55
CA VAL A 52 -0.90 -5.36 7.65
C VAL A 52 0.10 -6.29 8.31
N SER A 53 -0.30 -7.53 8.61
CA SER A 53 0.56 -8.53 9.22
C SER A 53 1.79 -8.85 8.36
N MET A 54 1.58 -9.12 7.08
CA MET A 54 2.66 -9.44 6.14
C MET A 54 3.62 -8.27 5.92
N LEU A 55 3.12 -7.03 5.89
CA LEU A 55 3.96 -5.83 5.77
C LEU A 55 4.78 -5.57 7.04
N GLY A 56 4.18 -5.82 8.20
CA GLY A 56 4.75 -5.52 9.50
C GLY A 56 5.64 -6.62 10.10
N ASP A 57 5.72 -7.81 9.50
CA ASP A 57 6.56 -8.88 10.06
C ASP A 57 8.04 -8.76 9.67
N SER A 58 8.88 -9.58 10.30
CA SER A 58 10.32 -9.65 10.06
C SER A 58 10.73 -10.62 8.93
N THR A 59 9.76 -11.24 8.25
CA THR A 59 10.03 -12.22 7.19
C THR A 59 10.29 -11.51 5.88
N THR A 60 11.29 -11.94 5.11
CA THR A 60 11.47 -11.47 3.74
C THR A 60 10.29 -11.93 2.87
N ARG A 61 9.58 -11.00 2.22
CA ARG A 61 8.33 -11.32 1.50
C ARG A 61 8.20 -10.63 0.15
N VAL A 62 7.65 -11.35 -0.82
CA VAL A 62 6.99 -10.78 -2.00
C VAL A 62 5.48 -10.84 -1.76
N ILE A 63 4.85 -9.67 -1.68
CA ILE A 63 3.44 -9.49 -1.34
C ILE A 63 2.72 -9.00 -2.60
N LEU A 64 1.79 -9.81 -3.09
CA LEU A 64 1.11 -9.62 -4.35
C LEU A 64 -0.32 -9.12 -4.11
N LEU A 65 -0.61 -7.89 -4.52
CA LEU A 65 -1.93 -7.28 -4.37
C LEU A 65 -2.74 -7.55 -5.64
N ASP A 66 -3.66 -8.51 -5.58
CA ASP A 66 -4.54 -8.91 -6.68
C ASP A 66 -5.98 -8.38 -6.54
N GLN A 67 -6.22 -7.55 -5.52
CA GLN A 67 -7.50 -6.96 -5.16
C GLN A 67 -7.31 -5.62 -4.43
N GLU A 68 -8.42 -4.91 -4.24
CA GLU A 68 -8.48 -3.71 -3.40
C GLU A 68 -8.52 -4.08 -1.91
N PHE A 69 -7.66 -3.41 -1.13
CA PHE A 69 -7.67 -3.43 0.33
C PHE A 69 -8.18 -2.08 0.83
N ASP A 70 -9.50 -2.00 1.09
CA ASP A 70 -10.16 -0.79 1.57
C ASP A 70 -10.14 -0.72 3.11
N PHE A 71 -9.39 0.26 3.62
CA PHE A 71 -9.28 0.55 5.05
C PHE A 71 -10.27 1.64 5.50
N THR A 72 -11.06 2.22 4.60
CA THR A 72 -12.04 3.25 4.95
C THR A 72 -13.02 2.72 6.01
N GLY A 73 -13.21 3.46 7.08
CA GLY A 73 -14.09 3.13 8.19
C GLY A 73 -13.56 2.07 9.17
N THR A 74 -12.45 1.39 8.85
CA THR A 74 -11.90 0.31 9.70
C THR A 74 -11.50 0.78 11.09
N GLU A 75 -11.18 2.06 11.23
CA GLU A 75 -10.80 2.68 12.50
C GLU A 75 -11.81 3.71 13.00
N GLY A 76 -12.95 3.86 12.31
CA GLY A 76 -13.98 4.86 12.58
C GLY A 76 -13.58 6.30 12.25
N THR A 77 -14.42 7.26 12.62
CA THR A 77 -14.22 8.69 12.32
C THR A 77 -13.85 9.51 13.57
N ALA A 78 -13.29 10.70 13.34
CA ALA A 78 -13.10 11.73 14.34
C ALA A 78 -13.70 13.05 13.86
N SER A 79 -14.11 13.91 14.80
CA SER A 79 -14.61 15.25 14.50
C SER A 79 -13.98 16.26 15.46
N GLU A 80 -13.51 17.38 14.92
CA GLU A 80 -12.88 18.46 15.69
C GLU A 80 -12.98 19.80 14.96
N GLN A 81 -12.47 20.85 15.60
CA GLN A 81 -12.35 22.16 14.98
C GLN A 81 -11.03 22.25 14.18
N GLY A 82 -11.15 22.43 12.87
CA GLY A 82 -10.05 22.74 11.96
C GLY A 82 -10.07 24.19 11.48
N CYS A 83 -9.39 24.47 10.37
CA CYS A 83 -9.37 25.78 9.73
C CYS A 83 -9.45 25.70 8.20
N ALA A 84 -9.93 26.78 7.57
CA ALA A 84 -10.08 26.91 6.12
C ALA A 84 -9.18 28.02 5.54
N PRO A 85 -7.84 27.85 5.54
CA PRO A 85 -6.90 28.90 5.14
C PRO A 85 -6.94 29.21 3.63
N TRP A 86 -7.47 28.31 2.80
CA TRP A 86 -7.54 28.45 1.34
C TRP A 86 -8.94 28.76 0.81
N GLY A 87 -9.85 29.19 1.69
CA GLY A 87 -11.24 29.48 1.36
C GLY A 87 -12.23 28.38 1.74
N THR A 88 -13.52 28.70 1.68
CA THR A 88 -14.62 27.83 2.13
C THR A 88 -15.49 27.30 0.99
N GLY A 89 -15.05 27.49 -0.26
CA GLY A 89 -15.73 26.94 -1.44
C GLY A 89 -15.58 25.42 -1.50
N SER A 90 -16.50 24.74 -2.19
CA SER A 90 -16.54 23.26 -2.27
C SER A 90 -15.35 22.62 -2.99
N GLY A 91 -14.53 23.40 -3.71
CA GLY A 91 -13.29 22.94 -4.33
C GLY A 91 -12.03 23.20 -3.49
N CYS A 92 -12.15 23.84 -2.34
CA CYS A 92 -11.04 24.14 -1.45
C CYS A 92 -10.90 23.02 -0.42
N GLN A 93 -9.67 22.59 -0.13
CA GLN A 93 -9.40 21.77 1.06
C GLN A 93 -9.56 22.61 2.32
N THR A 94 -9.81 21.93 3.43
CA THR A 94 -9.68 22.48 4.78
C THR A 94 -8.58 21.71 5.52
N ALA A 95 -8.15 22.17 6.68
CA ALA A 95 -7.10 21.53 7.46
C ALA A 95 -7.63 21.03 8.80
N ILE A 96 -7.24 19.81 9.16
CA ILE A 96 -7.35 19.33 10.54
C ILE A 96 -6.38 20.14 11.40
N ASN A 97 -6.76 20.52 12.63
CA ASN A 97 -5.88 21.26 13.54
C ASN A 97 -4.85 20.36 14.24
N LYS A 98 -4.16 19.53 13.45
CA LYS A 98 -3.16 18.59 13.94
C LYS A 98 -2.00 19.35 14.59
N ASP A 99 -1.62 18.94 15.80
CA ASP A 99 -0.52 19.52 16.57
C ASP A 99 -0.60 21.06 16.67
N ASP A 100 -1.82 21.58 16.80
CA ASP A 100 -2.12 23.01 16.92
C ASP A 100 -1.72 23.84 15.67
N TRP A 101 -1.65 23.19 14.51
CA TRP A 101 -1.18 23.81 13.26
C TRP A 101 -2.00 25.03 12.83
N CYS A 102 -3.32 24.98 12.96
CA CYS A 102 -4.18 26.11 12.60
C CYS A 102 -3.85 27.34 13.47
N ASN A 103 -3.69 27.17 14.78
CA ASN A 103 -3.41 28.31 15.66
C ASN A 103 -1.98 28.84 15.49
N ASN A 104 -1.01 27.95 15.25
CA ASN A 104 0.40 28.33 15.13
C ASN A 104 0.78 28.90 13.76
N TYR A 105 0.16 28.40 12.68
CA TYR A 105 0.58 28.73 11.31
C TYR A 105 -0.50 29.44 10.50
N GLN A 106 -1.78 29.37 10.90
CA GLN A 106 -2.91 30.00 10.21
C GLN A 106 -3.87 30.69 11.20
N PRO A 107 -3.37 31.56 12.12
CA PRO A 107 -4.17 32.09 13.23
C PRO A 107 -5.39 32.90 12.79
N ASP A 108 -5.33 33.51 11.61
CA ASP A 108 -6.40 34.34 11.04
C ASP A 108 -7.37 33.54 10.15
N ALA A 109 -7.14 32.25 9.94
CA ALA A 109 -7.98 31.43 9.08
C ALA A 109 -9.36 31.17 9.73
N PRO A 110 -10.46 31.16 8.94
CA PRO A 110 -11.77 30.79 9.44
C PRO A 110 -11.74 29.40 10.06
N LYS A 111 -12.33 29.28 11.24
CA LYS A 111 -12.52 27.99 11.92
C LYS A 111 -13.68 27.23 11.27
N VAL A 112 -13.51 25.94 11.07
CA VAL A 112 -14.51 25.06 10.47
C VAL A 112 -14.57 23.74 11.21
N ASP A 113 -15.74 23.12 11.28
CA ASP A 113 -15.86 21.75 11.78
C ASP A 113 -15.35 20.79 10.70
N VAL A 114 -14.47 19.87 11.09
CA VAL A 114 -13.96 18.81 10.22
C VAL A 114 -14.39 17.45 10.75
N SER A 115 -14.65 16.50 9.85
CA SER A 115 -14.95 15.11 10.21
C SER A 115 -14.27 14.18 9.23
N TYR A 116 -13.37 13.34 9.72
CA TYR A 116 -12.44 12.58 8.88
C TYR A 116 -12.30 11.14 9.35
N ASP A 117 -11.84 10.28 8.44
CA ASP A 117 -11.58 8.87 8.72
C ASP A 117 -10.25 8.71 9.46
N LYS A 118 -10.24 8.00 10.58
CA LYS A 118 -9.02 7.83 11.39
C LYS A 118 -7.98 6.92 10.71
N ALA A 119 -8.39 6.02 9.82
CA ALA A 119 -7.45 5.09 9.18
C ALA A 119 -6.39 5.82 8.36
N GLY A 120 -6.74 6.97 7.74
CA GLY A 120 -5.81 7.79 6.96
C GLY A 120 -4.64 8.38 7.77
N LEU A 121 -4.82 8.55 9.09
CA LEU A 121 -3.79 9.10 9.98
C LEU A 121 -2.84 8.03 10.54
N ASN A 122 -3.17 6.75 10.39
CA ASN A 122 -2.44 5.63 10.99
C ASN A 122 -1.83 4.77 9.88
N PRO A 123 -0.74 5.13 9.21
CA PRO A 123 -0.22 4.38 8.07
C PRO A 123 0.24 2.95 8.47
N ILE A 124 0.22 2.03 7.51
CA ILE A 124 0.68 0.64 7.70
C ILE A 124 2.19 0.62 7.82
N ILE A 125 2.72 0.02 8.89
CA ILE A 125 4.17 -0.15 9.06
C ILE A 125 4.69 -1.16 8.05
N VAL A 126 5.71 -0.75 7.27
CA VAL A 126 6.41 -1.62 6.32
C VAL A 126 7.81 -1.91 6.84
N ASN A 127 8.03 -3.15 7.26
CA ASN A 127 9.34 -3.63 7.71
C ASN A 127 10.29 -3.90 6.54
N SER A 128 11.56 -4.17 6.87
CA SER A 128 12.60 -4.42 5.87
C SER A 128 12.31 -5.66 5.02
N ASP A 129 12.97 -5.73 3.86
CA ASP A 129 13.02 -6.89 2.97
C ASP A 129 11.64 -7.28 2.41
N LYS A 130 10.90 -6.29 1.90
CA LYS A 130 9.55 -6.43 1.33
C LYS A 130 9.53 -6.02 -0.13
N SER A 131 8.83 -6.79 -0.96
CA SER A 131 8.37 -6.35 -2.28
C SER A 131 6.84 -6.31 -2.28
N ILE A 132 6.26 -5.15 -2.48
CA ILE A 132 4.81 -4.93 -2.59
C ILE A 132 4.50 -4.70 -4.06
N VAL A 133 3.79 -5.63 -4.69
CA VAL A 133 3.58 -5.61 -6.15
C VAL A 133 2.10 -5.79 -6.47
N GLY A 134 1.51 -4.88 -7.23
CA GLY A 134 0.16 -5.07 -7.73
C GLY A 134 0.11 -6.01 -8.94
N VAL A 135 -0.91 -6.86 -8.98
CA VAL A 135 -1.16 -7.81 -10.07
C VAL A 135 -2.13 -7.19 -11.06
N GLY A 136 -1.65 -6.95 -12.29
CA GLY A 136 -2.44 -6.26 -13.31
C GLY A 136 -2.82 -4.85 -12.86
N ALA A 137 -4.11 -4.53 -12.90
CA ALA A 137 -4.65 -3.23 -12.48
C ALA A 137 -5.39 -3.28 -11.12
N ASN A 138 -5.31 -4.40 -10.40
CA ASN A 138 -6.16 -4.64 -9.23
C ASN A 138 -5.50 -4.26 -7.89
N GLY A 139 -4.19 -4.02 -7.87
CA GLY A 139 -3.45 -3.73 -6.63
C GLY A 139 -3.77 -2.33 -6.10
N VAL A 140 -4.72 -2.24 -5.18
CA VAL A 140 -5.17 -0.96 -4.59
C VAL A 140 -5.14 -1.04 -3.07
N ILE A 141 -4.58 -0.01 -2.43
CA ILE A 141 -4.74 0.28 -1.01
C ILE A 141 -5.55 1.56 -0.92
N LYS A 142 -6.67 1.54 -0.19
CA LYS A 142 -7.59 2.67 -0.10
C LYS A 142 -7.79 3.09 1.34
N GLY A 143 -7.82 4.40 1.59
CA GLY A 143 -8.09 4.98 2.90
C GLY A 143 -6.92 4.92 3.91
N LYS A 144 -5.75 4.39 3.51
CA LYS A 144 -4.58 4.25 4.39
C LYS A 144 -3.27 4.24 3.61
N GLY A 145 -2.22 4.80 4.20
CA GLY A 145 -0.89 4.91 3.60
C GLY A 145 0.10 3.85 4.08
N LEU A 146 1.35 3.95 3.62
CA LEU A 146 2.48 3.11 4.01
C LEU A 146 3.54 3.93 4.75
N TYR A 147 4.10 3.36 5.82
CA TYR A 147 5.11 3.98 6.68
C TYR A 147 6.43 3.19 6.65
N ILE A 148 7.46 3.80 6.08
CA ILE A 148 8.78 3.23 5.82
C ILE A 148 9.82 4.04 6.62
N LYS A 149 9.89 3.77 7.93
CA LYS A 149 10.84 4.47 8.81
C LYS A 149 11.75 3.50 9.55
N GLY A 150 13.05 3.74 9.45
CA GLY A 150 14.06 2.90 10.11
C GLY A 150 14.18 1.51 9.52
N THR A 151 13.59 1.27 8.35
CA THR A 151 13.59 0.02 7.60
C THR A 151 14.32 0.23 6.28
N LYS A 152 14.70 -0.87 5.61
CA LYS A 152 15.51 -0.83 4.39
C LYS A 152 15.14 -1.97 3.45
N ASN A 153 15.64 -1.88 2.22
CA ASN A 153 15.46 -2.91 1.21
C ASN A 153 13.99 -3.21 0.90
N ILE A 154 13.27 -2.20 0.40
CA ILE A 154 11.83 -2.29 0.10
C ILE A 154 11.61 -1.91 -1.37
N ILE A 155 10.76 -2.67 -2.05
CA ILE A 155 10.28 -2.38 -3.40
C ILE A 155 8.76 -2.20 -3.34
N ILE A 156 8.26 -1.10 -3.90
CA ILE A 156 6.83 -0.84 -4.10
C ILE A 156 6.62 -0.63 -5.60
N GLN A 157 5.83 -1.49 -6.24
CA GLN A 157 5.66 -1.47 -7.69
C GLN A 157 4.21 -1.72 -8.09
N ASN A 158 3.71 -0.92 -9.04
CA ASN A 158 2.42 -1.15 -9.69
C ASN A 158 1.22 -1.25 -8.72
N ILE A 159 1.14 -0.37 -7.72
CA ILE A 159 -0.02 -0.27 -6.83
C ILE A 159 -0.61 1.15 -6.87
N HIS A 160 -1.89 1.24 -6.53
CA HIS A 160 -2.56 2.51 -6.25
C HIS A 160 -2.72 2.68 -4.74
N ILE A 161 -2.42 3.87 -4.21
CA ILE A 161 -2.72 4.28 -2.83
C ILE A 161 -3.62 5.51 -2.92
N THR A 162 -4.88 5.39 -2.49
CA THR A 162 -5.94 6.38 -2.84
C THR A 162 -6.91 6.66 -1.70
N GLU A 163 -7.68 7.75 -1.84
CA GLU A 163 -8.80 8.14 -0.96
C GLU A 163 -8.44 8.28 0.52
N LEU A 164 -7.27 8.85 0.82
CA LEU A 164 -6.88 9.21 2.18
C LEU A 164 -7.40 10.61 2.51
N ASN A 165 -8.61 10.69 3.06
CA ASN A 165 -9.24 11.95 3.50
C ASN A 165 -9.04 13.13 2.51
N PRO A 166 -9.47 13.03 1.23
CA PRO A 166 -9.08 13.99 0.19
C PRO A 166 -9.39 15.47 0.49
N GLN A 167 -10.41 15.72 1.31
CA GLN A 167 -10.85 17.07 1.70
C GLN A 167 -9.93 17.75 2.74
N TYR A 168 -9.09 16.98 3.43
CA TYR A 168 -8.43 17.42 4.66
C TYR A 168 -6.90 17.36 4.56
N VAL A 169 -6.25 18.53 4.62
CA VAL A 169 -4.82 18.61 4.92
C VAL A 169 -4.58 18.06 6.33
N TRP A 170 -3.47 17.33 6.50
CA TRP A 170 -3.16 16.48 7.65
C TRP A 170 -4.04 15.23 7.80
N GLY A 171 -4.91 14.95 6.82
CA GLY A 171 -5.80 13.79 6.80
C GLY A 171 -5.13 12.46 6.44
N GLY A 172 -3.87 12.48 5.99
CA GLY A 172 -3.09 11.28 5.72
C GLY A 172 -2.06 11.46 4.61
N ASP A 173 -0.97 10.72 4.72
CA ASP A 173 0.10 10.66 3.71
C ASP A 173 0.10 9.27 3.07
N ALA A 174 0.23 9.21 1.74
CA ALA A 174 0.17 7.95 1.01
C ALA A 174 1.42 7.07 1.24
N ILE A 175 2.62 7.67 1.18
CA ILE A 175 3.91 7.01 1.42
C ILE A 175 4.75 7.94 2.29
N THR A 176 5.26 7.44 3.40
CA THR A 176 6.09 8.19 4.37
C THR A 176 7.39 7.47 4.67
#